data_AF-A0AAU4G876-F1
#
_entry.id   AF-A0AAU4G876-F1
#
_cell.length_a   1.000
_cell.length_b   1.000
_cell.length_c   1.000
_cell.angle_alpha   90.00
_cell.angle_beta   90.00
_cell.angle_gamma   90.00
#
_symmetry.space_group_name_H-M   'P 1'
#
loop_
_entity.id
_entity.type
_entity.pdbx_description
1 polymer ?
#
loop_
_entity_poly.entity_id
_entity_poly.type
_entity_poly.pdbx_seq_one_letter_code
_entity_poly.pdbx_strand_id
1 'polypeptide(L)'
;MNDLDRLKSALNEAPPEPFAAPDLTRIMADGTRIRRRRRLLTGAGAAAAVVAVVAVVFGAVQLRSGPQPQPAPVAAAPSTVGPASTVPPTTAPEKAQVTPLGDIVSLGVKQGTGELVLYAIKIDEPQALPGVGFGLMLAIRDGSGLHPVYDANEVNGADRSFGFHATSGGLIAGADVAQVAVPVLGYFAGPAGRITSTVRGKPVEAHLAKWSEDPNVVFFWFDPVQVPSADVLTPLVAYTAGGTRLTK
;
A
#
# COMPACT_ATOMS: atom_id res chain seq x y z
N MET A 1 15.98 19.76 50.11
CA MET A 1 15.62 18.79 49.06
C MET A 1 16.33 19.23 47.79
N ASN A 2 17.10 18.35 47.13
CA ASN A 2 17.84 18.67 45.89
C ASN A 2 16.91 18.53 44.66
N ASP A 3 17.16 19.27 43.59
CA ASP A 3 16.40 19.20 42.34
C ASP A 3 16.39 17.80 41.72
N LEU A 4 17.47 17.04 41.93
CA LEU A 4 17.57 15.63 41.54
C LEU A 4 16.57 14.73 42.29
N ASP A 5 16.32 15.00 43.56
CA ASP A 5 15.35 14.25 44.36
C ASP A 5 13.92 14.62 43.98
N ARG A 6 13.70 15.90 43.63
CA ARG A 6 12.41 16.38 43.11
C ARG A 6 12.09 15.78 41.73
N LEU A 7 13.08 15.65 40.86
CA LEU A 7 12.92 14.98 39.56
C LEU A 7 12.66 13.48 39.71
N LYS A 8 13.39 12.80 40.60
CA LYS A 8 13.13 11.39 40.93
C LYS A 8 11.74 11.19 41.52
N SER A 9 11.28 12.10 42.36
CA SER A 9 9.92 12.10 42.93
C SER A 9 8.87 12.25 41.82
N ALA A 10 9.04 13.22 40.92
CA ALA A 10 8.09 13.49 39.85
C ALA A 10 8.03 12.35 38.81
N LEU A 11 9.15 11.65 38.55
CA LEU A 11 9.18 10.50 37.65
C LEU A 11 8.58 9.22 38.27
N ASN A 12 8.65 9.09 39.60
CA ASN A 12 8.06 7.97 40.33
C ASN A 12 6.62 8.23 40.80
N GLU A 13 6.07 9.41 40.52
CA GLU A 13 4.68 9.74 40.82
C GLU A 13 3.78 8.97 39.86
N ALA A 14 3.11 7.95 40.39
CA ALA A 14 2.13 7.19 39.63
C ALA A 14 1.00 8.13 39.19
N PRO A 15 0.54 8.06 37.94
CA PRO A 15 -0.57 8.89 37.47
C PRO A 15 -1.79 8.74 38.41
N PRO A 16 -2.46 9.85 38.76
CA PRO A 16 -3.62 9.81 39.66
C PRO A 16 -4.80 9.02 39.06
N GLU A 17 -4.83 8.87 37.74
CA GLU A 17 -5.79 8.07 37.01
C GLU A 17 -5.08 6.82 36.43
N PRO A 18 -5.56 5.60 36.71
CA PRO A 18 -5.06 4.43 36.03
C PRO A 18 -5.28 4.59 34.52
N PHE A 19 -4.26 4.31 33.71
CA PHE A 19 -4.42 4.30 32.26
C PHE A 19 -5.59 3.39 31.91
N ALA A 20 -6.56 3.91 31.15
CA ALA A 20 -7.66 3.11 30.64
C ALA A 20 -7.07 1.85 29.97
N ALA A 21 -7.58 0.68 30.36
CA ALA A 21 -7.09 -0.58 29.82
C ALA A 21 -7.12 -0.50 28.28
N PRO A 22 -5.99 -0.75 27.59
CA PRO A 22 -5.97 -0.74 26.14
C PRO A 22 -7.05 -1.67 25.62
N ASP A 23 -7.92 -1.18 24.74
CA ASP A 23 -8.92 -2.03 24.08
C ASP A 23 -8.20 -2.93 23.08
N LEU A 24 -7.70 -4.04 23.59
CA LEU A 24 -6.95 -5.03 22.83
C LEU A 24 -7.80 -5.57 21.68
N THR A 25 -9.13 -5.64 21.83
CA THR A 25 -10.02 -6.13 20.78
C THR A 25 -10.04 -5.17 19.60
N ARG A 26 -10.19 -3.87 19.87
CA ARG A 26 -10.11 -2.82 18.86
C ARG A 26 -8.73 -2.74 18.22
N ILE A 27 -7.66 -2.75 19.03
CA ILE A 27 -6.27 -2.71 18.54
C ILE A 27 -5.95 -3.93 17.68
N MET A 28 -6.38 -5.13 18.09
CA MET A 28 -6.17 -6.35 17.31
C MET A 28 -7.06 -6.39 16.06
N ALA A 29 -8.27 -5.84 16.09
CA ALA A 29 -9.13 -5.71 14.90
C ALA A 29 -8.51 -4.78 13.87
N ASP A 30 -8.04 -3.61 14.29
CA ASP A 30 -7.32 -2.64 13.44
C ASP A 30 -6.01 -3.24 12.91
N GLY A 31 -5.25 -3.93 13.77
CA GLY A 31 -4.03 -4.64 13.38
C GLY A 31 -4.27 -5.81 12.43
N THR A 32 -5.38 -6.54 12.57
CA THR A 32 -5.77 -7.65 11.69
C THR A 32 -6.25 -7.13 10.34
N ARG A 33 -6.92 -5.97 10.30
CA ARG A 33 -7.31 -5.26 9.07
C ARG A 33 -6.08 -4.88 8.24
N ILE A 34 -5.06 -4.29 8.87
CA ILE A 34 -3.78 -3.95 8.23
C ILE A 34 -3.07 -5.21 7.69
N ARG A 35 -3.08 -6.33 8.45
CA ARG A 35 -2.47 -7.59 8.01
C ARG A 35 -3.20 -8.24 6.84
N ARG A 36 -4.53 -8.22 6.82
CA ARG A 36 -5.32 -8.76 5.69
C ARG A 36 -5.04 -7.98 4.41
N ARG A 37 -4.93 -6.66 4.51
CA ARG A 37 -4.58 -5.79 3.38
C ARG A 37 -3.19 -6.10 2.80
N ARG A 38 -2.18 -6.26 3.67
CA ARG A 38 -0.82 -6.68 3.25
C ARG A 38 -0.80 -8.07 2.60
N ARG A 39 -1.68 -8.99 3.02
CA ARG A 39 -1.79 -10.33 2.44
C ARG A 39 -2.47 -10.35 1.07
N LEU A 40 -3.31 -9.38 0.72
CA LEU A 40 -3.86 -9.30 -0.64
C LEU A 40 -2.82 -8.81 -1.66
N LEU A 41 -1.83 -8.04 -1.20
CA LEU A 41 -0.70 -7.59 -2.04
C LEU A 41 0.45 -8.62 -2.13
N THR A 42 0.56 -9.59 -1.20
CA THR A 42 1.67 -10.57 -1.16
C THR A 42 1.25 -12.06 -1.18
N GLY A 43 -0.05 -12.37 -1.08
CA GLY A 43 -0.54 -13.69 -0.66
C GLY A 43 -1.14 -14.60 -1.74
N ALA A 44 -0.87 -14.41 -3.03
CA ALA A 44 -1.18 -15.41 -4.06
C ALA A 44 0.04 -16.30 -4.42
N GLY A 45 1.26 -15.96 -3.98
CA GLY A 45 2.49 -16.62 -4.43
C GLY A 45 3.01 -17.78 -3.56
N ALA A 46 2.77 -17.77 -2.23
CA ALA A 46 3.49 -18.68 -1.33
C ALA A 46 2.80 -20.03 -1.07
N ALA A 47 1.47 -20.13 -1.26
CA ALA A 47 0.74 -21.39 -1.01
C ALA A 47 0.80 -22.38 -2.19
N ALA A 48 1.07 -21.91 -3.42
CA ALA A 48 1.14 -22.77 -4.60
C ALA A 48 2.48 -23.52 -4.74
N ALA A 49 3.57 -22.97 -4.19
CA ALA A 49 4.90 -23.54 -4.37
C ALA A 49 5.14 -24.83 -3.55
N VAL A 50 4.49 -25.00 -2.39
CA VAL A 50 4.72 -26.19 -1.55
C VAL A 50 3.98 -27.43 -2.08
N VAL A 51 2.83 -27.25 -2.74
CA VAL A 51 2.07 -28.38 -3.31
C VAL A 51 2.68 -28.85 -4.65
N ALA A 52 3.28 -27.94 -5.43
CA ALA A 52 3.86 -28.29 -6.73
C ALA A 52 5.13 -29.15 -6.63
N VAL A 53 5.97 -28.98 -5.61
CA VAL A 53 7.22 -29.77 -5.46
C VAL A 53 6.92 -31.22 -5.02
N VAL A 54 5.89 -31.44 -4.20
CA VAL A 54 5.50 -32.80 -3.77
C VAL A 54 4.92 -33.61 -4.94
N ALA A 55 4.20 -32.97 -5.86
CA ALA A 55 3.62 -33.63 -7.04
C ALA A 55 4.69 -34.05 -8.08
N VAL A 56 5.77 -33.28 -8.25
CA VAL A 56 6.84 -33.62 -9.20
C VAL A 56 7.73 -34.77 -8.68
N VAL A 57 7.97 -34.84 -7.37
CA VAL A 57 8.79 -35.93 -6.77
C VAL A 57 8.03 -37.26 -6.76
N PHE A 58 6.70 -37.28 -6.54
CA PHE A 58 5.91 -38.51 -6.63
C PHE A 58 5.63 -38.97 -8.08
N GLY A 59 5.56 -38.05 -9.05
CA GLY A 59 5.34 -38.38 -10.46
C GLY A 59 6.56 -39.01 -11.16
N ALA A 60 7.78 -38.66 -10.73
CA ALA A 60 9.00 -39.11 -11.40
C ALA A 60 9.47 -40.52 -11.01
N VAL A 61 8.96 -41.11 -9.92
CA VAL A 61 9.41 -42.43 -9.41
C VAL A 61 8.56 -43.59 -9.94
N GLN A 62 7.36 -43.35 -10.46
CA GLN A 62 6.42 -44.41 -10.89
C GLN A 62 6.49 -44.79 -12.39
N LEU A 63 7.39 -44.22 -13.19
CA LEU A 63 7.49 -44.51 -14.64
C LEU A 63 8.72 -45.35 -15.05
N ARG A 64 9.40 -46.03 -14.11
CA ARG A 64 10.43 -47.03 -14.43
C ARG A 64 9.91 -48.45 -14.24
N SER A 65 9.35 -49.03 -15.29
CA SER A 65 9.30 -50.47 -15.58
C SER A 65 9.00 -50.66 -17.07
N GLY A 66 9.96 -51.20 -17.85
CA GLY A 66 9.88 -51.44 -19.31
C GLY A 66 9.10 -52.72 -19.69
N PRO A 67 9.37 -53.43 -20.82
CA PRO A 67 10.04 -53.09 -22.10
C PRO A 67 9.18 -53.33 -23.38
N GLN A 68 9.68 -52.95 -24.56
CA GLN A 68 9.08 -52.99 -25.93
C GLN A 68 8.96 -54.41 -26.54
N PRO A 69 8.06 -54.69 -27.52
CA PRO A 69 8.38 -54.60 -28.97
C PRO A 69 7.21 -54.14 -29.92
N GLN A 70 7.56 -53.69 -31.15
CA GLN A 70 6.73 -53.19 -32.30
C GLN A 70 6.51 -54.35 -33.34
N PRO A 71 5.70 -54.32 -34.47
CA PRO A 71 5.19 -53.17 -35.28
C PRO A 71 3.84 -53.24 -36.10
N ALA A 72 3.31 -52.03 -36.47
CA ALA A 72 2.54 -51.56 -37.68
C ALA A 72 1.21 -52.24 -38.17
N PRO A 73 0.47 -51.72 -39.21
CA PRO A 73 -0.39 -50.52 -39.28
C PRO A 73 -1.83 -50.77 -39.86
N VAL A 74 -2.88 -49.98 -39.56
CA VAL A 74 -4.11 -49.90 -40.40
C VAL A 74 -4.95 -48.62 -40.19
N ALA A 75 -5.69 -48.23 -41.23
CA ALA A 75 -6.47 -47.00 -41.41
C ALA A 75 -7.99 -47.13 -41.12
N ALA A 76 -8.65 -45.96 -41.09
CA ALA A 76 -10.07 -45.65 -41.33
C ALA A 76 -11.10 -45.66 -40.16
N ALA A 77 -11.95 -44.62 -40.19
CA ALA A 77 -12.98 -44.17 -39.23
C ALA A 77 -14.33 -44.94 -39.38
N PRO A 78 -15.51 -44.48 -38.88
CA PRO A 78 -15.87 -43.59 -37.75
C PRO A 78 -16.92 -44.24 -36.79
N SER A 79 -17.21 -43.65 -35.61
CA SER A 79 -18.55 -43.73 -34.96
C SER A 79 -18.67 -42.76 -33.78
N THR A 80 -19.84 -42.12 -33.71
CA THR A 80 -20.27 -41.04 -32.82
C THR A 80 -21.06 -41.56 -31.61
N VAL A 81 -20.77 -41.07 -30.39
CA VAL A 81 -21.75 -40.93 -29.28
C VAL A 81 -21.28 -39.80 -28.34
N GLY A 82 -22.17 -38.88 -27.94
CA GLY A 82 -21.87 -37.62 -27.21
C GLY A 82 -21.66 -37.76 -25.68
N PRO A 83 -22.04 -36.74 -24.89
CA PRO A 83 -21.35 -35.48 -24.65
C PRO A 83 -20.51 -35.53 -23.35
N ALA A 84 -19.32 -34.92 -23.32
CA ALA A 84 -18.56 -34.76 -22.09
C ALA A 84 -17.97 -33.35 -22.01
N SER A 85 -18.39 -32.65 -20.95
CA SER A 85 -18.05 -31.29 -20.56
C SER A 85 -16.58 -30.94 -20.80
N THR A 86 -16.35 -29.99 -21.70
CA THR A 86 -15.08 -29.28 -21.78
C THR A 86 -15.00 -28.36 -20.57
N VAL A 87 -14.25 -28.78 -19.55
CA VAL A 87 -13.84 -27.89 -18.47
C VAL A 87 -13.02 -26.77 -19.13
N PRO A 88 -13.42 -25.48 -19.03
CA PRO A 88 -12.60 -24.41 -19.58
C PRO A 88 -11.22 -24.45 -18.91
N PRO A 89 -10.13 -24.15 -19.64
CA PRO A 89 -8.81 -24.06 -19.04
C PRO A 89 -8.90 -23.06 -17.89
N THR A 90 -8.58 -23.52 -16.68
CA THR A 90 -8.42 -22.66 -15.51
C THR A 90 -7.32 -21.65 -15.84
N THR A 91 -7.73 -20.45 -16.23
CA THR A 91 -6.86 -19.28 -16.29
C THR A 91 -6.24 -19.12 -14.92
N ALA A 92 -4.91 -19.14 -14.86
CA ALA A 92 -4.19 -18.71 -13.67
C ALA A 92 -4.76 -17.34 -13.25
N PRO A 93 -4.96 -17.08 -11.95
CA PRO A 93 -5.51 -15.80 -11.51
C PRO A 93 -4.58 -14.70 -12.00
N GLU A 94 -5.09 -13.91 -12.94
CA GLU A 94 -4.53 -12.64 -13.36
C GLU A 94 -4.26 -11.83 -12.10
N LYS A 95 -3.00 -11.43 -11.87
CA LYS A 95 -2.65 -10.54 -10.76
C LYS A 95 -3.57 -9.33 -10.90
N ALA A 96 -4.50 -9.13 -9.97
CA ALA A 96 -5.44 -8.03 -10.01
C ALA A 96 -4.63 -6.72 -10.09
N GLN A 97 -4.54 -6.17 -11.30
CA GLN A 97 -3.74 -5.00 -11.58
C GLN A 97 -4.48 -3.81 -10.98
N VAL A 98 -3.84 -3.11 -10.05
CA VAL A 98 -4.43 -1.93 -9.41
C VAL A 98 -4.50 -0.81 -10.45
N THR A 99 -5.71 -0.52 -10.94
CA THR A 99 -5.94 0.52 -11.94
C THR A 99 -5.88 1.92 -11.32
N PRO A 100 -5.05 2.82 -11.85
CA PRO A 100 -5.06 4.22 -11.42
C PRO A 100 -6.41 4.89 -11.65
N LEU A 101 -6.84 5.68 -10.69
CA LEU A 101 -7.99 6.57 -10.76
C LEU A 101 -7.48 7.97 -11.07
N GLY A 102 -7.50 8.32 -12.36
CA GLY A 102 -6.95 9.56 -12.88
C GLY A 102 -5.46 9.48 -13.24
N ASP A 103 -4.82 10.64 -13.29
CA ASP A 103 -3.44 10.77 -13.75
C ASP A 103 -2.41 10.21 -12.75
N ILE A 104 -1.31 9.71 -13.31
CA ILE A 104 -0.15 9.26 -12.55
C ILE A 104 0.83 10.44 -12.42
N VAL A 105 1.09 10.83 -11.18
CA VAL A 105 2.00 11.92 -10.83
C VAL A 105 3.41 11.38 -10.67
N SER A 106 4.36 11.92 -11.43
CA SER A 106 5.79 11.68 -11.23
C SER A 106 6.30 12.47 -10.02
N LEU A 107 7.08 11.82 -9.16
CA LEU A 107 7.70 12.47 -8.00
C LEU A 107 9.12 12.96 -8.32
N GLY A 108 9.67 12.61 -9.48
CA GLY A 108 11.06 12.91 -9.85
C GLY A 108 12.12 12.12 -9.07
N VAL A 109 11.72 11.20 -8.18
CA VAL A 109 12.63 10.39 -7.36
C VAL A 109 12.92 9.06 -8.06
N LYS A 110 14.19 8.78 -8.34
CA LYS A 110 14.62 7.50 -8.92
C LYS A 110 14.82 6.44 -7.83
N GLN A 111 14.38 5.22 -8.11
CA GLN A 111 14.58 4.07 -7.22
C GLN A 111 14.91 2.82 -8.05
N GLY A 112 16.16 2.35 -7.94
CA GLY A 112 16.66 1.27 -8.79
C GLY A 112 16.57 1.63 -10.27
N THR A 113 15.91 0.79 -11.05
CA THR A 113 15.67 0.98 -12.49
C THR A 113 14.44 1.83 -12.81
N GLY A 114 13.66 2.21 -11.80
CA GLY A 114 12.38 2.91 -11.97
C GLY A 114 12.34 4.29 -11.33
N GLU A 115 11.14 4.86 -11.36
CA GLU A 115 10.80 6.15 -10.78
C GLU A 115 9.62 6.01 -9.83
N LEU A 116 9.67 6.70 -8.70
CA LEU A 116 8.52 6.79 -7.82
C LEU A 116 7.42 7.64 -8.45
N VAL A 117 6.21 7.08 -8.46
CA VAL A 117 5.00 7.72 -8.95
C VAL A 117 3.88 7.57 -7.92
N LEU A 118 3.00 8.56 -7.89
CA LEU A 118 1.84 8.62 -7.00
C LEU A 118 0.57 8.73 -7.84
N TYR A 119 -0.44 7.95 -7.50
CA TYR A 119 -1.74 8.00 -8.16
C TYR A 119 -2.85 7.63 -7.17
N ALA A 120 -4.08 8.07 -7.45
CA ALA A 120 -5.22 7.63 -6.66
C ALA A 120 -5.69 6.24 -7.11
N ILE A 121 -6.31 5.49 -6.21
CA ILE A 121 -6.96 4.22 -6.48
C ILE A 121 -8.37 4.24 -5.92
N LYS A 122 -9.30 3.55 -6.58
CA LYS A 122 -10.66 3.38 -6.05
C LYS A 122 -10.63 2.48 -4.82
N ILE A 123 -11.33 2.89 -3.77
CA ILE A 123 -11.65 2.05 -2.61
C ILE A 123 -13.15 1.76 -2.67
N ASP A 124 -13.51 0.47 -2.75
CA ASP A 124 -14.89 0.02 -2.80
C ASP A 124 -15.21 -0.88 -1.60
N GLU A 125 -15.09 -0.28 -0.41
CA GLU A 125 -15.35 -0.95 0.87
C GLU A 125 -16.35 -0.15 1.71
N PRO A 126 -17.57 0.14 1.23
CA PRO A 126 -18.50 1.06 1.87
C PRO A 126 -18.92 0.64 3.29
N GLN A 127 -18.85 -0.66 3.59
CA GLN A 127 -19.15 -1.20 4.93
C GLN A 127 -17.99 -1.05 5.91
N ALA A 128 -16.74 -1.15 5.43
CA ALA A 128 -15.55 -1.09 6.29
C ALA A 128 -14.99 0.34 6.40
N LEU A 129 -15.16 1.14 5.36
CA LEU A 129 -14.66 2.51 5.24
C LEU A 129 -15.77 3.43 4.69
N PRO A 130 -16.83 3.69 5.48
CA PRO A 130 -17.92 4.54 5.04
C PRO A 130 -17.43 5.96 4.74
N GLY A 131 -17.74 6.46 3.55
CA GLY A 131 -17.32 7.80 3.09
C GLY A 131 -15.92 7.85 2.49
N VAL A 132 -15.23 6.71 2.33
CA VAL A 132 -13.92 6.63 1.69
C VAL A 132 -14.05 5.88 0.36
N GLY A 133 -14.01 6.62 -0.75
CA GLY A 133 -14.09 6.11 -2.11
C GLY A 133 -12.74 6.07 -2.84
N PHE A 134 -11.69 6.69 -2.29
CA PHE A 134 -10.34 6.59 -2.86
C PHE A 134 -9.23 6.56 -1.81
N GLY A 135 -8.06 6.11 -2.25
CA GLY A 135 -6.79 6.20 -1.54
C GLY A 135 -5.67 6.59 -2.48
N LEU A 136 -4.49 6.86 -1.93
CA LEU A 136 -3.25 7.06 -2.66
C LEU A 136 -2.46 5.76 -2.75
N MET A 137 -1.83 5.56 -3.89
CA MET A 137 -0.91 4.48 -4.17
C MET A 137 0.41 5.08 -4.66
N LEU A 138 1.48 4.75 -3.96
CA LEU A 138 2.84 4.95 -4.41
C LEU A 138 3.32 3.67 -5.09
N ALA A 139 3.91 3.82 -6.28
CA ALA A 139 4.49 2.73 -7.03
C ALA A 139 5.86 3.11 -7.60
N ILE A 140 6.65 2.10 -7.94
CA ILE A 140 7.80 2.25 -8.82
C ILE A 140 7.32 2.00 -10.25
N ARG A 141 7.50 2.99 -11.13
CA ARG A 141 7.26 2.88 -12.56
C ARG A 141 8.57 2.56 -13.28
N ASP A 142 8.62 1.44 -13.99
CA ASP A 142 9.75 1.06 -14.84
C ASP A 142 9.25 0.58 -16.23
N GLY A 143 10.16 0.02 -17.04
CA GLY A 143 9.82 -0.46 -18.39
C GLY A 143 8.85 -1.66 -18.42
N SER A 144 8.59 -2.31 -17.28
CA SER A 144 7.65 -3.42 -17.15
C SER A 144 6.28 -3.01 -16.62
N GLY A 145 6.14 -1.81 -16.05
CA GLY A 145 4.86 -1.28 -15.59
C GLY A 145 4.94 -0.58 -14.24
N LEU A 146 3.83 -0.64 -13.49
CA LEU A 146 3.69 -0.06 -12.15
C LEU A 146 3.81 -1.17 -11.11
N HIS A 147 4.69 -0.96 -10.13
CA HIS A 147 4.91 -1.87 -9.00
C HIS A 147 4.50 -1.17 -7.70
N PRO A 148 3.30 -1.46 -7.15
CA PRO A 148 2.85 -0.90 -5.89
C PRO A 148 3.85 -1.13 -4.75
N VAL A 149 4.18 -0.07 -4.01
CA VAL A 149 5.11 -0.15 -2.86
C VAL A 149 4.47 0.32 -1.56
N TYR A 150 3.51 1.25 -1.64
CA TYR A 150 2.90 1.82 -0.45
C TYR A 150 1.52 2.40 -0.77
N ASP A 151 0.57 2.19 0.12
CA ASP A 151 -0.79 2.72 0.03
C ASP A 151 -1.16 3.52 1.28
N ALA A 152 -1.92 4.59 1.10
CA ALA A 152 -2.41 5.44 2.18
C ALA A 152 -3.82 5.94 1.86
N ASN A 153 -4.72 5.94 2.84
CA ASN A 153 -6.09 6.41 2.66
C ASN A 153 -6.67 6.92 3.98
N GLU A 154 -7.79 7.63 3.89
CA GLU A 154 -8.58 7.97 5.07
C GLU A 154 -9.19 6.69 5.66
N VAL A 155 -9.20 6.62 6.98
CA VAL A 155 -9.77 5.51 7.75
C VAL A 155 -10.85 5.96 8.72
N ASN A 156 -10.96 7.26 8.97
CA ASN A 156 -11.91 7.89 9.86
C ASN A 156 -12.62 9.04 9.15
N GLY A 157 -13.89 8.84 8.79
CA GLY A 157 -14.71 9.87 8.15
C GLY A 157 -14.56 9.89 6.63
N ALA A 158 -15.00 11.00 6.02
CA ALA A 158 -15.06 11.13 4.57
C ALA A 158 -13.72 11.55 3.96
N ASP A 159 -13.34 10.89 2.87
CA ASP A 159 -12.11 11.13 2.11
C ASP A 159 -12.00 12.52 1.45
N ARG A 160 -13.09 13.29 1.44
CA ARG A 160 -13.15 14.65 0.90
C ARG A 160 -13.57 15.68 1.95
N SER A 161 -13.56 15.30 3.23
CA SER A 161 -13.74 16.29 4.30
C SER A 161 -12.58 17.30 4.26
N PHE A 162 -12.82 18.57 4.58
CA PHE A 162 -11.78 19.60 4.41
C PHE A 162 -10.60 19.35 5.36
N GLY A 163 -9.38 19.27 4.83
CA GLY A 163 -8.17 19.11 5.63
C GLY A 163 -7.09 18.21 5.03
N PHE A 164 -6.12 17.84 5.86
CA PHE A 164 -5.06 16.89 5.52
C PHE A 164 -5.52 15.47 5.77
N HIS A 165 -5.21 14.58 4.84
CA HIS A 165 -5.55 13.17 4.90
C HIS A 165 -4.37 12.29 4.53
N ALA A 166 -4.42 11.05 5.01
CA ALA A 166 -3.48 9.99 4.63
C ALA A 166 -2.00 10.43 4.70
N THR A 167 -1.66 11.29 5.68
CA THR A 167 -0.32 11.83 5.84
C THR A 167 0.59 10.79 6.46
N SER A 168 1.51 10.25 5.68
CA SER A 168 2.39 9.18 6.11
C SER A 168 3.60 9.04 5.20
N GLY A 169 4.60 8.30 5.66
CA GLY A 169 5.83 8.02 4.91
C GLY A 169 6.99 7.74 5.85
N GLY A 170 8.19 7.66 5.28
CA GLY A 170 9.43 7.29 5.97
C GLY A 170 9.95 5.92 5.56
N LEU A 171 10.78 5.32 6.40
CA LEU A 171 11.33 3.99 6.16
C LEU A 171 10.27 2.93 6.49
N ILE A 172 9.74 2.28 5.46
CA ILE A 172 8.82 1.16 5.62
C ILE A 172 9.52 -0.16 5.28
N ALA A 173 9.19 -1.21 6.04
CA ALA A 173 9.66 -2.55 5.73
C ALA A 173 9.11 -3.00 4.37
N GLY A 174 9.99 -3.18 3.39
CA GLY A 174 9.64 -3.78 2.10
C GLY A 174 9.35 -5.28 2.23
N ALA A 175 8.74 -5.85 1.18
CA ALA A 175 8.38 -7.26 1.15
C ALA A 175 9.60 -8.20 1.28
N ASP A 176 10.78 -7.77 0.80
CA ASP A 176 11.99 -8.59 0.70
C ASP A 176 13.13 -8.10 1.62
N VAL A 177 12.80 -7.63 2.83
CA VAL A 177 13.74 -7.25 3.90
C VAL A 177 14.51 -5.92 3.67
N ALA A 178 14.64 -5.44 2.43
CA ALA A 178 15.12 -4.08 2.17
C ALA A 178 14.07 -3.03 2.58
N GLN A 179 14.46 -2.05 3.38
CA GLN A 179 13.60 -0.90 3.69
C GLN A 179 13.40 -0.05 2.43
N VAL A 180 12.15 0.34 2.17
CA VAL A 180 11.80 1.28 1.10
C VAL A 180 11.66 2.65 1.75
N ALA A 181 12.45 3.62 1.28
CA ALA A 181 12.28 5.01 1.66
C ALA A 181 11.08 5.58 0.90
N VAL A 182 9.97 5.77 1.62
CA VAL A 182 8.77 6.40 1.09
C VAL A 182 8.79 7.89 1.43
N PRO A 183 8.70 8.80 0.45
CA PRO A 183 8.53 10.22 0.73
C PRO A 183 7.31 10.44 1.64
N VAL A 184 7.41 11.38 2.57
CA VAL A 184 6.22 11.79 3.32
C VAL A 184 5.23 12.42 2.35
N LEU A 185 4.05 11.83 2.26
CA LEU A 185 3.04 12.15 1.27
C LEU A 185 1.65 12.15 1.89
N GLY A 186 0.69 12.65 1.13
CA GLY A 186 -0.73 12.64 1.48
C GLY A 186 -1.53 13.44 0.47
N TYR A 187 -2.76 13.78 0.85
CA TYR A 187 -3.55 14.74 0.09
C TYR A 187 -4.23 15.76 1.01
N PHE A 188 -4.51 16.94 0.45
CA PHE A 188 -5.30 17.97 1.08
C PHE A 188 -6.62 18.13 0.31
N ALA A 189 -7.74 18.00 1.03
CA ALA A 189 -9.06 18.26 0.49
C ALA A 189 -9.39 19.75 0.68
N GLY A 190 -9.15 20.53 -0.37
CA GLY A 190 -9.36 21.96 -0.50
C GLY A 190 -8.37 22.59 -1.50
N PRO A 191 -8.55 23.87 -1.89
CA PRO A 191 -7.77 24.51 -2.94
C PRO A 191 -6.39 24.98 -2.43
N ALA A 192 -5.56 24.06 -1.93
CA ALA A 192 -4.21 24.35 -1.48
C ALA A 192 -3.32 24.75 -2.68
N GLY A 193 -2.73 25.94 -2.61
CA GLY A 193 -1.68 26.38 -3.52
C GLY A 193 -0.27 26.23 -2.95
N ARG A 194 -0.16 26.04 -1.63
CA ARG A 194 1.11 25.80 -0.93
C ARG A 194 0.88 25.01 0.36
N ILE A 195 1.75 24.04 0.65
CA ILE A 195 1.74 23.29 1.90
C ILE A 195 3.14 23.35 2.51
N THR A 196 3.23 23.75 3.77
CA THR A 196 4.51 23.88 4.49
C THR A 196 4.47 23.16 5.82
N SER A 197 5.66 22.84 6.33
CA SER A 197 5.87 22.44 7.72
C SER A 197 7.28 22.84 8.14
N THR A 198 7.75 22.34 9.28
CA THR A 198 9.13 22.50 9.73
C THR A 198 9.74 21.16 10.12
N VAL A 199 11.04 21.02 9.85
CA VAL A 199 11.89 19.94 10.35
C VAL A 199 12.96 20.57 11.23
N ARG A 200 12.95 20.25 12.52
CA ARG A 200 13.88 20.83 13.51
C ARG A 200 13.92 22.36 13.44
N GLY A 201 12.75 22.99 13.27
CA GLY A 201 12.58 24.45 13.18
C GLY A 201 12.94 25.07 11.82
N LYS A 202 13.42 24.30 10.84
CA LYS A 202 13.67 24.79 9.48
C LYS A 202 12.42 24.60 8.62
N PRO A 203 11.96 25.62 7.88
CA PRO A 203 10.80 25.48 7.02
C PRO A 203 11.10 24.51 5.87
N VAL A 204 10.11 23.68 5.57
CA VAL A 204 10.10 22.77 4.41
C VAL A 204 8.78 22.96 3.67
N GLU A 205 8.83 22.84 2.34
CA GLU A 205 7.68 23.00 1.47
C GLU A 205 7.44 21.70 0.70
N ALA A 206 6.17 21.32 0.58
CA ALA A 206 5.77 20.14 -0.17
C ALA A 206 5.64 20.48 -1.66
N HIS A 207 6.00 19.51 -2.50
CA HIS A 207 5.57 19.48 -3.89
C HIS A 207 4.08 19.18 -3.96
N LEU A 208 3.39 19.78 -4.94
CA LEU A 208 1.95 19.67 -5.09
C LEU A 208 1.57 19.21 -6.50
N ALA A 209 0.53 18.39 -6.59
CA ALA A 209 -0.15 18.08 -7.83
C ALA A 209 -1.66 18.07 -7.60
N LYS A 210 -2.42 18.74 -8.46
CA LYS A 210 -3.89 18.65 -8.43
C LYS A 210 -4.30 17.28 -8.95
N TRP A 211 -5.24 16.65 -8.27
CA TRP A 211 -5.81 15.42 -8.78
C TRP A 211 -6.69 15.70 -10.00
N SER A 212 -6.57 14.85 -11.03
CA SER A 212 -7.29 15.01 -12.29
C SER A 212 -8.79 14.78 -12.15
N GLU A 213 -9.24 13.93 -11.23
CA GLU A 213 -10.66 13.63 -11.03
C GLU A 213 -11.38 14.68 -10.17
N ASP A 214 -10.66 15.32 -9.25
CA ASP A 214 -11.18 16.39 -8.41
C ASP A 214 -10.08 17.42 -8.13
N PRO A 215 -10.07 18.56 -8.86
CA PRO A 215 -9.07 19.60 -8.68
C PRO A 215 -9.09 20.30 -7.31
N ASN A 216 -10.10 20.05 -6.47
CA ASN A 216 -10.12 20.48 -5.07
C ASN A 216 -9.36 19.52 -4.16
N VAL A 217 -8.87 18.38 -4.66
CA VAL A 217 -7.95 17.50 -3.94
C VAL A 217 -6.54 17.71 -4.48
N VAL A 218 -5.62 18.03 -3.59
CA VAL A 218 -4.22 18.29 -3.93
C VAL A 218 -3.36 17.21 -3.30
N PHE A 219 -2.70 16.40 -4.13
CA PHE A 219 -1.66 15.48 -3.67
C PHE A 219 -0.43 16.28 -3.28
N PHE A 220 0.21 15.86 -2.20
CA PHE A 220 1.45 16.48 -1.75
C PHE A 220 2.48 15.43 -1.37
N TRP A 221 3.75 15.79 -1.54
CA TRP A 221 4.88 15.01 -1.04
C TRP A 221 6.06 15.92 -0.72
N PHE A 222 6.88 15.52 0.24
CA PHE A 222 8.12 16.22 0.57
C PHE A 222 9.32 15.53 -0.06
N ASP A 223 10.39 16.30 -0.28
CA ASP A 223 11.70 15.76 -0.63
C ASP A 223 12.17 14.81 0.51
N PRO A 224 12.41 13.52 0.24
CA PRO A 224 12.82 12.56 1.27
C PRO A 224 14.17 12.88 1.91
N VAL A 225 15.01 13.70 1.26
CA VAL A 225 16.28 14.20 1.84
C VAL A 225 16.00 15.25 2.92
N GLN A 226 14.99 16.10 2.72
CA GLN A 226 14.61 17.14 3.67
C GLN A 226 13.72 16.59 4.79
N VAL A 227 12.84 15.65 4.43
CA VAL A 227 11.83 15.07 5.32
C VAL A 227 11.92 13.53 5.28
N PRO A 228 12.78 12.93 6.12
CA PRO A 228 13.03 11.49 6.09
C PRO A 228 11.91 10.63 6.72
N SER A 229 11.01 11.22 7.52
CA SER A 229 9.86 10.55 8.14
C SER A 229 8.77 11.56 8.46
N ALA A 230 7.51 11.11 8.55
CA ALA A 230 6.41 11.96 8.98
C ALA A 230 6.59 12.44 10.43
N ASP A 231 7.28 11.65 11.27
CA ASP A 231 7.45 11.92 12.70
C ASP A 231 8.34 13.14 12.99
N VAL A 232 9.12 13.61 12.01
CA VAL A 232 10.00 14.78 12.20
C VAL A 232 9.32 16.11 11.83
N LEU A 233 8.12 16.04 11.26
CA LEU A 233 7.36 17.21 10.85
C LEU A 233 6.61 17.80 12.04
N THR A 234 6.59 19.13 12.11
CA THR A 234 5.53 19.85 12.83
C THR A 234 4.18 19.69 12.10
N PRO A 235 3.06 20.11 12.70
CA PRO A 235 1.77 20.11 12.00
C PRO A 235 1.86 20.82 10.64
N LEU A 236 1.27 20.20 9.62
CA LEU A 236 1.21 20.74 8.28
C LEU A 236 0.35 22.00 8.24
N VAL A 237 0.73 22.95 7.40
CA VAL A 237 -0.03 24.18 7.17
C VAL A 237 -0.30 24.35 5.68
N ALA A 238 -1.56 24.49 5.31
CA ALA A 238 -1.98 24.73 3.93
C ALA A 238 -2.31 26.21 3.73
N TYR A 239 -2.02 26.71 2.54
CA TYR A 239 -2.34 28.06 2.10
C TYR A 239 -3.00 28.02 0.72
N THR A 240 -3.86 28.99 0.44
CA THR A 240 -4.33 29.25 -0.93
C THR A 240 -3.16 29.74 -1.79
N ALA A 241 -3.35 29.76 -3.12
CA ALA A 241 -2.38 30.37 -4.04
C ALA A 241 -2.11 31.86 -3.73
N GLY A 242 -3.07 32.56 -3.11
CA GLY A 242 -2.93 33.95 -2.67
C GLY A 242 -2.23 34.11 -1.30
N GLY A 243 -1.81 33.02 -0.66
CA GLY A 243 -1.11 33.04 0.63
C GLY A 243 -2.02 33.09 1.87
N THR A 244 -3.34 33.01 1.70
CA THR A 244 -4.27 32.91 2.84
C THR A 244 -4.15 31.53 3.48
N ARG A 245 -3.95 31.48 4.79
CA ARG A 245 -3.87 30.22 5.55
C ARG A 245 -5.24 29.52 5.55
N LEU A 246 -5.24 28.23 5.19
CA LEU A 246 -6.42 27.37 5.11
C LEU A 246 -6.65 26.56 6.39
N THR A 247 -5.58 26.17 7.08
CA THR A 247 -5.65 25.36 8.31
C THR A 247 -5.54 26.23 9.54
N LYS A 248 -6.23 25.89 10.64
CA LYS A 248 -6.14 26.63 11.90
C LYS A 248 -4.93 26.21 12.71
#